data_AF-A0A928NMZ4-F1
#
_entry.id   AF-A0A928NMZ4-F1
#
_cell.length_a   1.000
_cell.length_b   1.000
_cell.length_c   1.000
_cell.angle_alpha   90.00
_cell.angle_beta   90.00
_cell.angle_gamma   90.00
#
_symmetry.space_group_name_H-M   'P 1'
#
loop_
_entity.id
_entity.type
_entity.pdbx_description
1 polymer ?
#
loop_
_entity_poly.entity_id
_entity_poly.type
_entity_poly.pdbx_seq_one_letter_code
_entity_poly.pdbx_strand_id
1 'polypeptide(L)' 'MYAMTGIIQGNTVLINDNSVEKYNGRKVIITVLDDEKQFDTVSNEKLFAMSDSLINQNMDAYQELAK' A
#
# COMPACT_ATOMS: atom_id res chain seq x y z
N MET A 1 -20.84 -12.92 -10.22
CA MET A 1 -19.39 -13.16 -10.08
C MET A 1 -18.79 -11.89 -9.53
N TYR A 2 -18.02 -11.96 -8.45
CA TYR A 2 -17.37 -10.78 -7.84
C TYR A 2 -15.86 -11.04 -7.90
N ALA A 3 -15.10 -10.02 -8.31
CA ALA A 3 -13.67 -10.09 -8.46
C ALA A 3 -13.05 -8.89 -7.74
N MET A 4 -11.90 -9.10 -7.14
CA MET A 4 -11.11 -8.08 -6.46
C MET A 4 -9.63 -8.33 -6.77
N THR A 5 -8.82 -7.29 -6.59
CA THR A 5 -7.36 -7.38 -6.70
C THR A 5 -6.75 -7.18 -5.32
N GLY A 6 -5.58 -7.78 -5.13
CA GLY A 6 -4.83 -7.73 -3.89
C GLY A 6 -3.39 -8.16 -4.10
N ILE A 7 -2.58 -8.02 -3.06
CA ILE A 7 -1.17 -8.39 -3.06
C ILE A 7 -0.99 -9.63 -2.20
N ILE A 8 -0.26 -10.62 -2.71
CA ILE A 8 0.12 -11.81 -1.93
C ILE A 8 1.26 -11.43 -0.99
N GLN A 9 1.05 -11.63 0.31
CA GLN A 9 2.06 -11.48 1.35
C GLN A 9 2.11 -12.77 2.19
N GLY A 10 3.14 -13.58 1.97
CA GLY A 10 3.27 -14.90 2.59
C GLY A 10 2.13 -15.83 2.15
N ASN A 11 1.25 -16.20 3.08
CA ASN A 11 0.06 -17.01 2.84
C ASN A 11 -1.26 -16.20 2.85
N THR A 12 -1.18 -14.87 2.88
CA THR A 12 -2.32 -13.97 2.97
C THR A 12 -2.43 -13.12 1.70
N VAL A 13 -3.67 -12.84 1.26
CA VAL A 13 -3.94 -11.85 0.21
C VAL A 13 -4.40 -10.56 0.89
N LEU A 14 -3.61 -9.50 0.77
CA LEU A 14 -3.97 -8.17 1.27
C LEU A 14 -4.77 -7.43 0.21
N ILE A 15 -5.93 -6.91 0.62
CA ILE A 15 -6.85 -6.16 -0.23
C ILE A 15 -7.22 -4.87 0.49
N ASN A 16 -7.53 -3.82 -0.27
CA ASN A 16 -7.99 -2.54 0.29
C ASN A 16 -9.52 -2.40 0.26
N ASP A 17 -10.27 -3.49 -0.01
CA ASP A 17 -11.73 -3.50 -0.09
C ASP A 17 -12.35 -4.14 1.15
N ASN A 18 -12.91 -3.30 2.04
CA ASN A 18 -13.56 -3.73 3.28
C ASN A 18 -14.86 -4.53 3.04
N SER A 19 -15.41 -4.52 1.82
CA SER A 19 -16.63 -5.26 1.51
C SER A 19 -16.41 -6.77 1.38
N VAL A 20 -15.16 -7.25 1.47
CA VAL A 20 -14.83 -8.67 1.42
C VAL A 20 -15.30 -9.45 2.63
N GLU A 21 -15.42 -8.81 3.80
CA GLU A 21 -15.69 -9.49 5.07
C GLU A 21 -16.96 -10.36 5.00
N LYS A 22 -17.93 -9.97 4.17
CA LYS A 22 -19.16 -10.73 3.92
C LYS A 22 -18.94 -12.12 3.29
N TYR A 23 -17.72 -12.42 2.83
CA TYR A 23 -17.33 -13.69 2.23
C TYR A 23 -16.43 -14.56 3.13
N ASN A 24 -16.18 -14.15 4.39
CA ASN A 24 -15.40 -14.94 5.35
C ASN A 24 -15.89 -16.39 5.45
N GLY A 25 -14.96 -17.35 5.46
CA GLY A 25 -15.23 -18.79 5.53
C GLY A 25 -15.70 -19.45 4.22
N ARG A 26 -15.85 -18.68 3.13
CA ARG A 26 -16.21 -19.25 1.82
C ARG A 26 -14.99 -19.73 1.05
N LYS A 27 -15.18 -20.74 0.20
CA LYS A 27 -14.16 -21.19 -0.76
C LYS A 27 -13.98 -20.14 -1.84
N VAL A 28 -12.73 -19.86 -2.19
CA VAL A 28 -12.35 -18.88 -3.22
C VAL A 28 -11.43 -19.49 -4.26
N ILE A 29 -11.36 -18.87 -5.43
CA ILE A 29 -10.35 -19.12 -6.46
C ILE A 29 -9.48 -17.88 -6.51
N ILE A 30 -8.16 -18.07 -6.45
CA ILE A 30 -7.18 -16.98 -6.55
C ILE A 30 -6.54 -17.08 -7.93
N THR A 31 -6.63 -16.00 -8.70
CA THR A 31 -5.93 -15.85 -9.98
C THR A 31 -4.79 -14.87 -9.78
N VAL A 32 -3.56 -15.29 -10.09
CA VAL A 32 -2.38 -14.42 -10.03
C VAL A 32 -2.18 -13.78 -11.41
N LEU A 33 -2.12 -12.46 -11.45
CA LEU A 33 -1.76 -11.71 -12.66
C LEU A 33 -0.24 -11.52 -12.66
N ASP A 34 0.43 -12.03 -13.68
CA ASP A 34 1.86 -11.86 -13.89
C ASP A 34 2.10 -10.55 -14.67
N ASP A 35 1.84 -9.42 -14.01
CA ASP A 35 2.21 -8.11 -14.55
C ASP A 35 3.70 -7.87 -14.24
N GLU A 36 4.52 -7.74 -15.29
CA GLU A 36 5.98 -7.52 -15.19
C GLU A 36 6.36 -6.27 -14.37
N LYS A 37 5.40 -5.38 -14.09
CA LYS A 37 5.55 -4.29 -13.13
C LYS A 37 5.25 -4.80 -11.73
N GLN A 38 6.22 -5.47 -11.13
CA GLN A 38 6.25 -5.63 -9.68
C GLN A 38 6.05 -4.25 -9.03
N PHE A 39 5.16 -4.15 -8.06
CA PHE A 39 5.16 -2.99 -7.18
C PHE A 39 6.54 -2.90 -6.56
N ASP A 40 7.23 -1.77 -6.75
CA ASP A 40 8.49 -1.51 -6.07
C ASP A 40 8.22 -1.53 -4.57
N THR A 41 8.58 -2.64 -3.93
CA THR A 41 8.57 -2.72 -2.48
C THR A 41 9.67 -1.81 -1.97
N VAL A 42 9.27 -0.81 -1.17
CA VAL A 42 10.21 0.10 -0.52
C VAL A 42 10.38 -0.37 0.92
N SER A 43 11.62 -0.42 1.41
CA SER A 43 11.87 -0.80 2.79
C SER A 43 11.30 0.25 3.75
N ASN A 44 10.93 -0.16 4.96
CA ASN A 44 10.42 0.76 5.98
C ASN A 44 11.40 1.91 6.23
N GLU A 45 12.71 1.64 6.24
CA GLU A 45 13.76 2.63 6.44
C GLU A 45 13.74 3.69 5.34
N LYS A 46 13.57 3.27 4.08
CA LYS A 46 13.48 4.18 2.94
C LYS A 46 12.18 4.99 2.97
N LEU A 47 11.09 4.38 3.42
CA LEU A 47 9.80 5.05 3.63
C LEU A 47 9.89 6.14 4.71
N PHE A 48 10.51 5.82 5.86
CA PHE A 48 10.72 6.78 6.96
C PHE A 48 11.64 7.93 6.55
N ALA A 49 12.75 7.63 5.85
CA ALA A 49 13.65 8.67 5.36
C ALA A 49 12.95 9.65 4.39
N MET A 50 12.09 9.14 3.50
CA MET A 50 11.27 9.98 2.62
C MET A 50 10.28 10.83 3.40
N SER A 51 9.61 10.25 4.41
CA SER A 51 8.69 10.97 5.29
C SER A 51 9.38 12.12 6.02
N ASP A 52 10.52 11.85 6.65
CA ASP A 52 11.27 12.85 7.41
C ASP A 52 11.76 14.00 6.51
N SER A 53 12.22 13.67 5.30
CA SER A 53 12.62 14.67 4.31
C SER A 53 11.47 15.60 3.93
N LEU A 54 10.27 15.06 3.71
CA LEU A 54 9.08 15.85 3.36
C LEU A 54 8.62 16.73 4.52
N ILE A 55 8.68 16.20 5.75
CA ILE A 55 8.33 16.96 6.96
C ILE A 55 9.26 18.16 7.12
N ASN A 56 10.57 17.96 6.96
CA ASN A 56 11.55 19.04 7.08
C ASN A 56 11.37 20.11 6.00
N GLN A 57 11.18 19.71 4.74
CA GLN A 57 10.90 20.66 3.65
C GLN A 57 9.67 21.52 3.91
N ASN A 58 8.59 20.91 4.43
CA ASN A 58 7.39 21.66 4.78
C ASN A 58 7.64 22.61 5.95
N MET A 59 8.38 22.17 6.97
CA MET A 59 8.72 23.01 8.12
C MET A 59 9.52 24.26 7.70
N ASP A 60 10.51 24.08 6.82
CA ASP A 60 11.31 25.18 6.27
C ASP A 60 10.43 26.15 5.47
N ALA A 61 9.55 25.63 4.61
CA ALA A 61 8.61 26.45 3.84
C ALA A 61 7.67 27.28 4.73
N TYR A 62 7.17 26.71 5.84
CA TYR A 62 6.36 27.45 6.81
C TYR A 62 7.15 28.54 7.53
N GLN A 63 8.43 28.32 7.84
CA GLN A 63 9.28 29.34 8.45
C GLN A 63 9.54 30.51 7.50
N GLU A 64 9.70 30.25 6.20
CA GLU A 64 9.85 31.31 5.19
C GLU A 64 8.58 32.13 5.00
N LEU A 65 7.40 31.50 5.05
CA LEU A 65 6.11 32.19 4.93
C LEU A 65 5.75 33.03 6.17
N ALA A 66 6.32 32.69 7.33
CA ALA A 66 6.10 33.43 8.58
C ALA A 66 7.04 34.64 8.74
N LYS A 67 7.91 34.90 7.75
CA LYS A 67 8.91 35.96 7.72
C LYS A 67 8.45 37.14 6.88
#